data_AF-A0A3C0ULH1-F1
#
_entry.id   AF-A0A3C0ULH1-F1
#
_cell.length_a   1.000
_cell.length_b   1.000
_cell.length_c   1.000
_cell.angle_alpha   90.00
_cell.angle_beta   90.00
_cell.angle_gamma   90.00
#
_symmetry.space_group_name_H-M   'P 1'
#
loop_
_entity.id
_entity.type
_entity.pdbx_description
1 polymer ?
#
loop_
_entity_poly.entity_id
_entity_poly.type
_entity_poly.pdbx_seq_one_letter_code
_entity_poly.pdbx_strand_id
1 'polypeptide(L)'
;ACQPQTETSQVKSYFDLKGFIESQLRELEKRKPTVDKKMSLDGESESKQTNEINWAKELDLFTQADINKQAYQSSYETTQPTPKTNLYTLKKGENQPVQSLKVTFDDKTQMPSIIEVSLKEENKLYDSEKQLRLTCGMRPEGVWLIKTYEISGFQHLSLTDKKSFSIVGTIY
;
A
#
# COMPACT_ATOMS: atom_id res chain seq x y z
N ALA A 1 -32.20 -25.85 -29.95
CA ALA A 1 -32.30 -24.56 -29.26
C ALA A 1 -31.37 -24.58 -28.06
N CYS A 2 -30.25 -23.84 -28.11
CA CYS A 2 -29.33 -23.72 -26.99
C CYS A 2 -29.75 -22.54 -26.12
N GLN A 3 -29.94 -22.76 -24.82
CA GLN A 3 -30.12 -21.70 -23.85
C GLN A 3 -28.74 -21.11 -23.49
N PRO A 4 -28.61 -19.77 -23.38
CA PRO A 4 -27.37 -19.16 -22.93
C PRO A 4 -27.23 -19.31 -21.42
N GLN A 5 -26.11 -19.87 -20.98
CA GLN A 5 -25.72 -19.87 -19.58
C GLN A 5 -25.35 -18.45 -19.18
N THR A 6 -26.12 -17.91 -18.24
CA THR A 6 -25.85 -16.63 -17.60
C THR A 6 -24.58 -16.78 -16.76
N GLU A 7 -23.49 -16.13 -17.19
CA GLU A 7 -22.29 -16.00 -16.38
C GLU A 7 -22.65 -15.28 -15.09
N THR A 8 -22.60 -16.04 -14.00
CA THR A 8 -22.76 -15.55 -12.63
C THR A 8 -21.77 -14.42 -12.41
N SER A 9 -22.29 -13.22 -12.12
CA SER A 9 -21.53 -12.05 -11.72
C SER A 9 -20.66 -12.40 -10.51
N GLN A 10 -19.38 -12.68 -10.75
CA GLN A 10 -18.38 -12.70 -9.69
C GLN A 10 -18.40 -11.31 -9.06
N VAL A 11 -18.80 -11.23 -7.78
CA VAL A 11 -18.55 -10.06 -6.95
C VAL A 11 -17.04 -9.84 -7.00
N LYS A 12 -16.59 -8.87 -7.80
CA LYS A 12 -15.16 -8.56 -7.95
C LYS A 12 -14.65 -8.08 -6.59
N SER A 13 -14.10 -8.99 -5.80
CA SER A 13 -13.34 -8.62 -4.61
C SER A 13 -12.12 -7.83 -5.07
N TYR A 14 -11.82 -6.72 -4.40
CA TYR A 14 -10.57 -6.01 -4.64
C TYR A 14 -9.39 -6.88 -4.16
N PHE A 15 -8.17 -6.48 -4.52
CA PHE A 15 -6.98 -7.12 -3.99
C PHE A 15 -6.98 -7.06 -2.46
N ASP A 16 -6.73 -8.20 -1.80
CA ASP A 16 -6.63 -8.30 -0.34
C ASP A 16 -5.28 -7.75 0.14
N LEU A 17 -5.20 -6.42 0.27
CA LEU A 17 -3.98 -5.74 0.70
C LEU A 17 -3.68 -6.11 2.15
N LYS A 18 -4.69 -6.13 3.01
CA LYS A 18 -4.54 -6.47 4.43
C LYS A 18 -3.95 -7.87 4.60
N GLY A 19 -4.55 -8.89 4.00
CA GLY A 19 -4.07 -10.27 4.10
C GLY A 19 -2.66 -10.44 3.52
N PHE A 20 -2.35 -9.72 2.44
CA PHE A 20 -0.99 -9.68 1.91
C PHE A 20 0.01 -9.10 2.93
N ILE A 21 -0.24 -7.90 3.48
CA ILE A 21 0.65 -7.26 4.46
C ILE A 21 0.82 -8.11 5.72
N GLU A 22 -0.25 -8.70 6.24
CA GLU A 22 -0.19 -9.59 7.40
C GLU A 22 0.68 -10.83 7.13
N SER A 23 0.68 -11.36 5.91
CA SER A 23 1.58 -12.46 5.52
C SER A 23 3.05 -12.04 5.55
N GLN A 24 3.35 -10.83 5.08
CA GLN A 24 4.70 -10.29 5.06
C GLN A 24 5.19 -10.01 6.48
N LEU A 25 4.33 -9.46 7.34
CA LEU A 25 4.62 -9.19 8.74
C LEU A 25 5.06 -10.45 9.48
N ARG A 26 4.32 -11.56 9.32
CA ARG A 26 4.69 -12.85 9.95
C ARG A 26 6.09 -13.32 9.55
N GLU A 27 6.44 -13.20 8.27
CA GLU A 27 7.76 -13.58 7.79
C GLU A 27 8.86 -12.62 8.28
N LEU A 28 8.59 -11.31 8.32
CA LEU A 28 9.54 -10.31 8.81
C LEU A 28 9.81 -10.44 10.32
N GLU A 29 8.79 -10.70 11.13
CA GLU A 29 8.93 -10.92 12.57
C GLU A 29 9.71 -12.21 12.88
N LYS A 30 9.50 -13.26 12.10
CA LYS A 30 10.23 -14.52 12.23
C LYS A 30 11.70 -14.37 11.87
N ARG A 31 12.00 -13.63 10.79
CA ARG A 31 13.37 -13.50 10.25
C ARG A 31 14.20 -12.43 10.91
N LYS A 32 13.57 -11.39 11.46
CA LYS A 32 14.23 -10.21 12.05
C LYS A 32 15.35 -9.65 11.16
N PRO A 33 15.06 -9.33 9.89
CA PRO A 33 16.08 -8.87 8.96
C PRO A 33 16.65 -7.51 9.40
N THR A 34 17.85 -7.21 8.92
CA THR A 34 18.44 -5.89 9.10
C THR A 34 17.79 -4.90 8.14
N VAL A 35 17.48 -3.71 8.63
CA VAL A 35 16.81 -2.65 7.88
C VAL A 35 17.64 -1.39 7.94
N ASP A 36 17.92 -0.82 6.78
CA ASP A 36 18.37 0.57 6.67
C ASP A 36 17.14 1.46 6.57
N LYS A 37 16.84 2.17 7.65
CA LYS A 37 15.73 3.11 7.72
C LYS A 37 16.25 4.52 7.57
N LYS A 38 15.65 5.29 6.66
CA LYS A 38 15.85 6.72 6.49
C LYS A 38 14.53 7.44 6.73
N MET A 39 14.55 8.46 7.56
CA MET A 39 13.41 9.36 7.77
C MET A 39 13.83 10.78 7.44
N SER A 40 12.95 11.52 6.78
CA SER A 40 13.14 12.93 6.49
C SER A 40 11.94 13.73 6.95
N LEU A 41 12.18 14.90 7.54
CA LEU A 41 11.16 15.87 7.95
C LEU A 41 11.65 17.25 7.55
N ASP A 42 10.88 17.97 6.72
CA ASP A 42 11.18 19.33 6.27
C ASP A 42 12.63 19.54 5.75
N GLY A 43 13.19 18.51 5.12
CA GLY A 43 14.53 18.51 4.53
C GLY A 43 15.63 17.96 5.44
N GLU A 44 15.42 17.91 6.75
CA GLU A 44 16.33 17.23 7.68
C GLU A 44 16.14 15.73 7.58
N SER A 45 17.23 14.95 7.64
CA SER A 45 17.17 13.50 7.46
C SER A 45 17.99 12.77 8.51
N GLU A 46 17.42 11.71 9.04
CA GLU A 46 18.08 10.76 9.92
C GLU A 46 18.11 9.39 9.26
N SER A 47 19.16 8.62 9.53
CA SER A 47 19.28 7.25 9.04
C SER A 47 19.78 6.34 10.15
N LYS A 48 19.18 5.16 10.26
CA LYS A 48 19.53 4.16 11.26
C LYS A 48 19.43 2.77 10.63
N GLN A 49 20.48 1.99 10.83
CA GLN A 49 20.48 0.56 10.55
C GLN A 49 20.07 -0.18 11.83
N THR A 50 19.07 -1.06 11.74
CA THR A 50 18.59 -1.83 12.89
C THR A 50 17.84 -3.09 12.47
N ASN A 51 17.82 -4.08 13.35
CA ASN A 51 17.01 -5.29 13.24
C ASN A 51 15.85 -5.30 14.27
N GLU A 52 15.72 -4.26 15.09
CA GLU A 52 14.68 -4.09 16.11
C GLU A 52 13.55 -3.21 15.58
N ILE A 53 12.87 -3.69 14.53
CA ILE A 53 11.72 -2.99 13.94
C ILE A 53 10.42 -3.58 14.48
N ASN A 54 9.52 -2.72 14.92
CA ASN A 54 8.12 -3.09 15.17
C ASN A 54 7.36 -3.08 13.84
N TRP A 55 7.36 -4.23 13.15
CA TRP A 55 6.77 -4.35 11.81
C TRP A 55 5.28 -4.05 11.76
N ALA A 56 4.54 -4.38 12.82
CA ALA A 56 3.12 -4.05 12.94
C ALA A 56 2.88 -2.54 12.84
N LYS A 57 3.67 -1.73 13.56
CA LYS A 57 3.61 -0.26 13.47
C LYS A 57 4.16 0.26 12.14
N GLU A 58 5.26 -0.31 11.67
CA GLU A 58 5.95 0.17 10.47
C GLU A 58 5.10 0.02 9.20
N LEU A 59 4.30 -1.05 9.11
CA LEU A 59 3.44 -1.36 7.95
C LEU A 59 1.96 -1.07 8.19
N ASP A 60 1.60 -0.46 9.33
CA ASP A 60 0.21 -0.23 9.72
C ASP A 60 -0.57 0.59 8.66
N LEU A 61 0.05 1.65 8.12
CA LEU A 61 -0.58 2.48 7.09
C LEU A 61 -0.93 1.70 5.82
N PHE A 62 -0.15 0.68 5.45
CA PHE A 62 -0.50 -0.20 4.32
C PHE A 62 -1.70 -1.08 4.65
N THR A 63 -1.81 -1.56 5.89
CA THR A 63 -2.97 -2.35 6.35
C THR A 63 -4.23 -1.49 6.39
N GLN A 64 -4.13 -0.25 6.88
CA GLN A 64 -5.25 0.69 6.94
C GLN A 64 -5.72 1.16 5.55
N ALA A 65 -4.83 1.11 4.56
CA ALA A 65 -5.10 1.41 3.16
C ALA A 65 -5.89 0.32 2.41
N ASP A 66 -6.19 -0.81 3.06
CA ASP A 66 -7.02 -1.84 2.45
C ASP A 66 -8.40 -1.29 2.09
N ILE A 67 -8.85 -1.60 0.86
CA ILE A 67 -10.11 -1.09 0.31
C ILE A 67 -11.27 -2.08 0.42
N ASN A 68 -11.07 -3.26 1.01
CA ASN A 68 -12.12 -4.27 1.22
C ASN A 68 -12.99 -3.99 2.46
N LYS A 69 -13.03 -2.74 2.94
CA LYS A 69 -13.88 -2.33 4.06
C LYS A 69 -15.34 -2.35 3.63
N GLN A 70 -16.23 -2.73 4.56
CA GLN A 70 -17.68 -2.79 4.29
C GLN A 70 -18.23 -1.46 3.76
N ALA A 71 -17.74 -0.33 4.28
CA ALA A 71 -18.16 1.00 3.86
C ALA A 71 -17.71 1.40 2.43
N TYR A 72 -16.77 0.65 1.84
CA TYR A 72 -16.12 0.97 0.55
C TYR A 72 -16.65 0.09 -0.59
N GLN A 73 -17.65 -0.74 -0.30
CA GLN A 73 -18.26 -1.62 -1.28
C GLN A 73 -18.72 -0.80 -2.48
N SER A 74 -18.22 -1.15 -3.67
CA SER A 74 -18.50 -0.45 -4.93
C SER A 74 -18.00 1.00 -5.03
N SER A 75 -17.27 1.56 -4.05
CA SER A 75 -16.72 2.93 -4.11
C SER A 75 -15.55 3.07 -5.09
N TYR A 76 -15.02 1.97 -5.61
CA TYR A 76 -13.84 1.97 -6.48
C TYR A 76 -14.15 1.40 -7.86
N GLU A 77 -13.56 2.01 -8.88
CA GLU A 77 -13.47 1.47 -10.23
C GLU A 77 -12.21 0.63 -10.36
N THR A 78 -12.32 -0.52 -11.02
CA THR A 78 -11.17 -1.39 -11.32
C THR A 78 -10.83 -1.28 -12.79
N THR A 79 -9.58 -0.95 -13.08
CA THR A 79 -8.99 -0.96 -14.42
C THR A 79 -7.76 -1.84 -14.43
N GLN A 80 -7.36 -2.28 -15.61
CA GLN A 80 -6.17 -3.10 -15.82
C GLN A 80 -5.25 -2.40 -16.83
N PRO A 81 -4.41 -1.43 -16.41
CA PRO A 81 -3.57 -0.66 -17.33
C PRO A 81 -2.58 -1.53 -18.10
N THR A 82 -2.16 -2.64 -17.51
CA THR A 82 -1.37 -3.69 -18.15
C THR A 82 -1.91 -5.06 -17.73
N PRO A 83 -1.63 -6.16 -18.46
CA PRO A 83 -2.07 -7.50 -18.05
C PRO A 83 -1.63 -7.93 -16.64
N LYS A 84 -0.64 -7.25 -16.05
CA LYS A 84 -0.06 -7.54 -14.73
C LYS A 84 -0.29 -6.43 -13.73
N THR A 85 -1.15 -5.46 -14.01
CA THR A 85 -1.41 -4.34 -13.12
C THR A 85 -2.90 -4.19 -12.91
N ASN A 86 -3.35 -4.32 -11.66
CA ASN A 86 -4.68 -3.92 -11.26
C ASN A 86 -4.61 -2.52 -10.65
N LEU A 87 -5.47 -1.62 -11.11
CA LEU A 87 -5.60 -0.27 -10.58
C LEU A 87 -7.03 -0.06 -10.10
N TYR A 88 -7.16 0.22 -8.81
CA TYR A 88 -8.41 0.60 -8.15
C TYR A 88 -8.38 2.11 -7.92
N THR A 89 -9.36 2.83 -8.44
CA THR A 89 -9.47 4.30 -8.32
C THR A 89 -10.80 4.66 -7.69
N LEU A 90 -10.79 5.59 -6.73
CA LEU A 90 -11.99 6.08 -6.08
C LEU A 90 -12.92 6.71 -7.13
N LYS A 91 -14.19 6.33 -7.11
CA LYS A 91 -15.21 6.87 -8.01
C LYS A 91 -15.49 8.33 -7.73
N LYS A 92 -15.86 9.07 -8.78
CA LYS A 92 -16.30 10.46 -8.64
C LYS A 92 -17.54 10.54 -7.72
N GLY A 93 -17.47 11.38 -6.71
CA GLY A 93 -18.55 11.61 -5.74
C GLY A 93 -18.43 10.78 -4.45
N GLU A 94 -17.52 9.80 -4.41
CA GLU A 94 -17.15 9.10 -3.18
C GLU A 94 -16.15 9.94 -2.37
N ASN A 95 -16.09 9.73 -1.05
CA ASN A 95 -15.23 10.50 -0.14
C ASN A 95 -14.41 9.60 0.81
N GLN A 96 -13.84 8.53 0.27
CA GLN A 96 -12.99 7.63 1.05
C GLN A 96 -11.54 8.12 1.07
N PRO A 97 -10.76 7.86 2.15
CA PRO A 97 -9.38 8.33 2.24
C PRO A 97 -8.45 7.77 1.16
N VAL A 98 -8.63 6.50 0.79
CA VAL A 98 -7.83 5.85 -0.26
C VAL A 98 -8.32 6.34 -1.61
N GLN A 99 -7.50 7.12 -2.31
CA GLN A 99 -7.79 7.66 -3.64
C GLN A 99 -7.48 6.65 -4.73
N SER A 100 -6.39 5.89 -4.55
CA SER A 100 -6.04 4.80 -5.45
C SER A 100 -5.21 3.72 -4.77
N LEU A 101 -5.36 2.49 -5.27
CA LEU A 101 -4.53 1.34 -4.96
C LEU A 101 -4.11 0.72 -6.29
N LYS A 102 -2.80 0.64 -6.54
CA LYS A 102 -2.23 -0.01 -7.73
C LYS A 102 -1.38 -1.18 -7.29
N VAL A 103 -1.65 -2.35 -7.87
CA VAL A 103 -0.93 -3.59 -7.59
C VAL A 103 -0.37 -4.11 -8.89
N THR A 104 0.95 -4.18 -8.97
CA THR A 104 1.66 -4.82 -10.07
C THR A 104 2.16 -6.19 -9.63
N PHE A 105 1.96 -7.19 -10.48
CA PHE A 105 2.33 -8.58 -10.23
C PHE A 105 3.62 -8.94 -11.00
N ASP A 106 4.43 -9.80 -10.42
CA ASP A 106 5.60 -10.38 -11.05
C ASP A 106 5.22 -11.32 -12.20
N ASP A 107 5.98 -11.26 -13.30
CA ASP A 107 5.67 -12.00 -14.52
C ASP A 107 5.72 -13.52 -14.32
N LYS A 108 6.68 -14.02 -13.53
CA LYS A 108 6.94 -15.45 -13.40
C LYS A 108 6.10 -16.08 -12.31
N THR A 109 6.02 -15.42 -11.17
CA THR A 109 5.41 -15.97 -9.95
C THR A 109 3.96 -15.54 -9.78
N GLN A 110 3.50 -14.52 -10.53
CA GLN A 110 2.20 -13.87 -10.35
C GLN A 110 1.98 -13.31 -8.94
N MET A 111 3.06 -13.10 -8.18
CA MET A 111 3.01 -12.53 -6.84
C MET A 111 3.05 -11.00 -6.89
N PRO A 112 2.44 -10.28 -5.92
CA PRO A 112 2.51 -8.82 -5.87
C PRO A 112 3.96 -8.36 -5.77
N SER A 113 4.45 -7.62 -6.77
CA SER A 113 5.82 -7.12 -6.86
C SER A 113 5.93 -5.64 -6.48
N ILE A 114 4.92 -4.85 -6.83
CA ILE A 114 4.85 -3.43 -6.48
C ILE A 114 3.43 -3.11 -6.02
N ILE A 115 3.31 -2.47 -4.86
CA ILE A 115 2.06 -1.92 -4.35
C ILE A 115 2.26 -0.42 -4.16
N GLU A 116 1.36 0.36 -4.73
CA GLU A 116 1.34 1.82 -4.62
C GLU A 116 -0.05 2.26 -4.15
N VAL A 117 -0.09 3.13 -3.13
CA VAL A 117 -1.34 3.67 -2.57
C VAL A 117 -1.24 5.18 -2.49
N SER A 118 -2.29 5.86 -2.95
CA SER A 118 -2.49 7.29 -2.71
C SER A 118 -3.60 7.48 -1.67
N LEU A 119 -3.27 8.14 -0.57
CA LEU A 119 -4.21 8.54 0.48
C LEU A 119 -4.39 10.06 0.44
N LYS A 120 -5.63 10.52 0.60
CA LYS A 120 -5.95 11.94 0.77
C LYS A 120 -7.05 12.09 1.84
N GLU A 121 -6.83 13.02 2.76
CA GLU A 121 -7.80 13.39 3.79
C GLU A 121 -7.85 14.91 3.87
N GLU A 122 -9.04 15.49 3.75
CA GLU A 122 -9.23 16.94 3.84
C GLU A 122 -10.50 17.28 4.62
N ASN A 123 -10.42 18.31 5.45
CA ASN A 123 -11.55 18.96 6.09
C ASN A 123 -11.24 20.45 6.30
N LYS A 124 -12.15 21.21 6.93
CA LYS A 124 -11.99 22.66 7.11
C LYS A 124 -10.74 23.09 7.88
N LEU A 125 -10.14 22.19 8.67
CA LEU A 125 -9.04 22.48 9.59
C LEU A 125 -7.73 21.82 9.17
N TYR A 126 -7.76 20.94 8.17
CA TYR A 126 -6.70 19.98 7.91
C TYR A 126 -6.72 19.47 6.48
N ASP A 127 -5.54 19.33 5.87
CA ASP A 127 -5.34 18.54 4.66
C ASP A 127 -4.07 17.69 4.75
N SER A 128 -4.15 16.48 4.21
CA SER A 128 -2.99 15.60 4.06
C SER A 128 -3.09 14.76 2.81
N GLU A 129 -1.92 14.50 2.24
CA GLU A 129 -1.73 13.49 1.20
C GLU A 129 -0.57 12.61 1.59
N LYS A 130 -0.72 11.30 1.37
CA LYS A 130 0.33 10.32 1.62
C LYS A 130 0.43 9.40 0.41
N GLN A 131 1.64 9.18 -0.06
CA GLN A 131 1.99 8.19 -1.07
C GLN A 131 2.73 7.06 -0.38
N LEU A 132 2.21 5.84 -0.55
CA LEU A 132 2.81 4.64 -0.01
C LEU A 132 3.28 3.80 -1.17
N ARG A 133 4.48 3.24 -1.06
CA ARG A 133 5.04 2.33 -2.04
C ARG A 133 5.75 1.19 -1.37
N LEU A 134 5.51 -0.02 -1.85
CA LEU A 134 6.13 -1.23 -1.34
C LEU A 134 6.58 -2.07 -2.52
N THR A 135 7.81 -2.58 -2.45
CA THR A 135 8.34 -3.54 -3.43
C THR A 135 8.63 -4.87 -2.77
N CYS A 136 8.37 -5.95 -3.50
CA CYS A 136 8.66 -7.30 -3.07
C CYS A 136 9.50 -8.04 -4.12
N GLY A 137 10.14 -9.11 -3.68
CA GLY A 137 10.82 -10.02 -4.58
C GLY A 137 11.19 -11.33 -3.90
N MET A 138 11.59 -12.29 -4.72
CA MET A 138 12.10 -13.57 -4.24
C MET A 138 13.42 -13.36 -3.50
N ARG A 139 13.48 -13.79 -2.24
CA ARG A 139 14.72 -13.84 -1.45
C ARG A 139 15.50 -15.13 -1.74
N PRO A 140 16.81 -15.18 -1.47
CA PRO A 140 17.64 -16.37 -1.71
C PRO A 140 17.11 -17.63 -1.02
N GLU A 141 16.39 -17.49 0.09
CA GLU A 141 15.78 -18.60 0.84
C GLU A 141 14.47 -19.11 0.21
N GLY A 142 14.11 -18.65 -0.99
CA GLY A 142 12.92 -19.09 -1.71
C GLY A 142 11.60 -18.50 -1.18
N VAL A 143 11.68 -17.37 -0.48
CA VAL A 143 10.49 -16.69 0.09
C VAL A 143 10.30 -15.33 -0.56
N TRP A 144 9.07 -15.06 -0.99
CA TRP A 144 8.69 -13.75 -1.51
C TRP A 144 8.44 -12.78 -0.36
N LEU A 145 9.26 -11.75 -0.28
CA LEU A 145 9.25 -10.83 0.84
C LEU A 145 9.41 -9.39 0.39
N ILE A 146 8.92 -8.46 1.22
CA ILE A 146 9.16 -7.03 1.08
C ILE A 146 10.68 -6.78 0.99
N LYS A 147 11.06 -5.97 0.01
CA LYS A 147 12.42 -5.46 -0.21
C LYS A 147 12.57 -4.03 0.25
N THR A 148 11.62 -3.19 -0.16
CA THR A 148 11.59 -1.79 0.24
C THR A 148 10.18 -1.36 0.58
N TYR A 149 10.06 -0.45 1.52
CA TYR A 149 8.84 0.31 1.75
C TYR A 149 9.17 1.79 1.81
N GLU A 150 8.25 2.60 1.34
CA GLU A 150 8.33 4.04 1.29
C GLU A 150 6.98 4.63 1.67
N ILE A 151 7.00 5.63 2.54
CA ILE A 151 5.84 6.43 2.92
C ILE A 151 6.30 7.86 2.82
N SER A 152 5.70 8.63 1.93
CA SER A 152 5.97 10.06 1.79
C SER A 152 4.67 10.84 1.78
N GLY A 153 4.73 12.12 2.11
CA GLY A 153 3.53 12.93 2.12
C GLY A 153 3.71 14.22 2.85
N PHE A 154 2.59 14.83 3.15
CA PHE A 154 2.55 16.04 3.94
C PHE A 154 1.31 16.11 4.80
N GLN A 155 1.40 17.00 5.77
CA GLN A 155 0.29 17.38 6.62
C GLN A 155 0.28 18.89 6.79
N HIS A 156 -0.90 19.48 6.69
CA HIS A 156 -1.10 20.92 6.82
C HIS A 156 -2.33 21.19 7.69
N LEU A 157 -2.18 22.11 8.64
CA LEU A 157 -3.27 22.65 9.46
C LEU A 157 -3.51 24.08 8.99
N SER A 158 -4.76 24.54 8.99
CA SER A 158 -5.17 25.82 8.37
C SER A 158 -4.51 27.10 8.92
N LEU A 159 -3.64 27.00 9.92
CA LEU A 159 -2.92 28.10 10.57
C LEU A 159 -1.41 27.90 10.64
N THR A 160 -0.86 26.84 10.04
CA THR A 160 0.57 26.51 10.12
C THR A 160 1.14 26.23 8.74
N ASP A 161 2.46 26.25 8.60
CA ASP A 161 3.08 25.78 7.38
C ASP A 161 2.85 24.28 7.15
N LYS A 162 2.82 23.90 5.87
CA LYS A 162 2.77 22.50 5.43
C LYS A 162 4.07 21.80 5.81
N LYS A 163 3.96 20.70 6.54
CA LYS A 163 5.10 19.85 6.91
C LYS A 163 5.16 18.62 6.03
N SER A 164 6.30 18.40 5.39
CA SER A 164 6.51 17.27 4.49
C SER A 164 7.43 16.25 5.14
N PHE A 165 7.13 14.97 4.93
CA PHE A 165 7.92 13.89 5.50
C PHE A 165 8.13 12.77 4.48
N SER A 166 9.17 11.99 4.70
CA SER A 166 9.35 10.70 4.05
C SER A 166 9.98 9.68 4.99
N ILE A 167 9.63 8.42 4.81
CA ILE A 167 10.18 7.27 5.50
C ILE A 167 10.49 6.25 4.42
N VAL A 168 11.73 5.79 4.36
CA VAL A 168 12.18 4.74 3.44
C VAL A 168 12.88 3.67 4.26
N GLY A 169 12.50 2.41 4.04
CA GLY A 169 13.21 1.26 4.61
C GLY A 169 13.65 0.29 3.53
N THR A 170 14.93 -0.10 3.58
CA THR A 170 15.51 -1.16 2.75
C THR A 170 15.81 -2.37 3.62
N ILE A 171 15.26 -3.53 3.26
CA ILE A 171 15.34 -4.77 4.04
C ILE A 171 16.37 -5.71 3.40
N TYR A 172 17.36 -6.14 4.17
CA TYR A 172 18.42 -7.04 3.69
C TYR A 172 18.12 -8.50 4.06
#